data_AF-A0AAW9KHJ2-F1
#
_entry.id   AF-A0AAW9KHJ2-F1
#
_cell.length_a   1.000
_cell.length_b   1.000
_cell.length_c   1.000
_cell.angle_alpha   90.00
_cell.angle_beta   90.00
_cell.angle_gamma   90.00
#
_symmetry.space_group_name_H-M   'P 1'
#
loop_
_entity.id
_entity.type
_entity.pdbx_description
1 polymer ?
#
loop_
_entity_poly.entity_id
_entity_poly.type
_entity_poly.pdbx_seq_one_letter_code
_entity_poly.pdbx_strand_id
1 'polypeptide(L)' 'NGEVVKVKKFGVKPMSVEEAVLQMELIGHNFFVYQDSDENKICVVYKRKDGDYGLLEPEYI' A
#
# COMPACT_ATOMS: atom_id res chain seq x y z
N ASN A 1 1.87 11.84 23.49
CA ASN A 1 0.45 11.43 23.40
C ASN A 1 0.15 11.18 21.94
N GLY A 2 0.05 9.91 21.53
CA GLY A 2 -0.26 9.55 20.14
C GLY A 2 -1.77 9.54 19.96
N GLU A 3 -2.32 10.58 19.34
CA GLU A 3 -3.75 10.68 19.05
C GLU A 3 -4.02 10.41 17.57
N VAL A 4 -5.11 9.72 17.26
CA VAL A 4 -5.55 9.49 15.89
C VAL A 4 -6.20 10.76 15.37
N VAL A 5 -5.45 11.57 14.62
CA VAL A 5 -5.91 12.88 14.14
C VAL A 5 -6.64 12.85 12.80
N LYS A 6 -6.53 11.75 12.05
CA LYS A 6 -7.12 11.62 10.72
C LYS A 6 -7.41 10.16 10.37
N VAL A 7 -8.59 9.93 9.81
CA VAL A 7 -8.98 8.64 9.22
C VAL A 7 -9.17 8.83 7.72
N LYS A 8 -8.41 8.11 6.91
CA LYS A 8 -8.60 8.07 5.45
C LYS A 8 -9.38 6.82 5.11
N LYS A 9 -10.60 6.99 4.57
CA LYS A 9 -11.38 5.90 3.96
C LYS A 9 -11.20 5.98 2.45
N PHE A 10 -10.94 4.86 1.81
CA PHE A 10 -10.82 4.75 0.36
C PHE A 10 -11.30 3.38 -0.08
N GLY A 11 -11.84 3.30 -1.30
CA GLY A 11 -12.18 2.03 -1.91
C GLY A 11 -10.89 1.32 -2.35
N VAL A 12 -10.80 0.04 -2.06
CA VAL A 12 -9.70 -0.81 -2.53
C VAL A 12 -10.17 -1.53 -3.79
N LYS A 13 -9.34 -1.52 -4.83
CA LYS A 13 -9.56 -2.27 -6.06
C LYS A 13 -8.43 -3.31 -6.20
N PRO A 14 -8.73 -4.54 -6.65
CA PRO A 14 -7.69 -5.49 -7.00
C PRO A 14 -6.76 -4.89 -8.08
N MET A 15 -5.45 -5.01 -7.86
CA MET A 15 -4.41 -4.54 -8.79
C MET A 15 -3.10 -5.29 -8.56
N SER A 16 -2.18 -5.24 -9.52
CA SER A 16 -0.83 -5.79 -9.36
C SER A 16 0.05 -4.90 -8.48
N VAL A 17 1.19 -5.43 -8.02
CA VAL A 17 2.18 -4.64 -7.26
C VAL A 17 2.74 -3.47 -8.08
N GLU A 18 2.96 -3.64 -9.39
CA GLU A 18 3.45 -2.58 -10.27
C GLU A 18 2.43 -1.45 -10.43
N GLU A 19 1.14 -1.80 -10.55
CA GLU A 19 0.05 -0.83 -10.60
C GLU A 19 -0.04 -0.05 -9.28
N ALA A 20 0.10 -0.75 -8.14
CA ALA A 20 0.12 -0.12 -6.84
C ALA A 20 1.30 0.86 -6.67
N VAL A 21 2.51 0.49 -7.13
CA VAL A 21 3.68 1.40 -7.16
C VAL A 21 3.40 2.63 -8.02
N LEU A 22 2.85 2.44 -9.22
CA LEU A 22 2.53 3.54 -10.12
C LEU A 22 1.52 4.51 -9.48
N GLN A 23 0.45 3.99 -8.87
CA GLN A 23 -0.54 4.81 -8.16
C GLN A 23 0.06 5.55 -6.96
N MET A 24 0.95 4.88 -6.21
CA MET A 24 1.67 5.48 -5.09
C MET A 24 2.48 6.71 -5.54
N GLU A 25 3.26 6.57 -6.61
CA GLU A 25 4.10 7.65 -7.16
C GLU A 25 3.26 8.78 -7.77
N LEU A 26 2.16 8.47 -8.48
CA LEU A 26 1.27 9.48 -9.07
C LEU A 26 0.60 10.39 -8.02
N ILE A 27 0.30 9.85 -6.85
CA ILE A 27 -0.30 10.61 -5.74
C ILE A 27 0.80 11.26 -4.87
N GLY A 28 2.08 10.90 -5.08
CA GLY A 28 3.21 11.41 -4.32
C GLY A 28 3.21 10.92 -2.86
N HIS A 29 2.74 9.70 -2.63
CA HIS A 29 2.70 9.08 -1.30
C HIS A 29 3.92 8.19 -1.08
N ASN A 30 4.32 8.01 0.19
CA ASN A 30 5.40 7.07 0.55
C ASN A 30 4.91 5.64 0.76
N PHE A 31 3.59 5.43 0.83
CA PHE A 31 2.98 4.11 0.96
C PHE A 31 1.61 4.08 0.28
N PHE A 32 1.22 2.90 -0.18
CA PHE A 32 -0.06 2.66 -0.82
C PHE A 32 -0.61 1.29 -0.43
N VAL A 33 -1.87 1.29 0.02
CA VAL A 33 -2.58 0.08 0.44
C VAL A 33 -3.46 -0.35 -0.72
N TYR A 34 -3.36 -1.62 -1.12
CA TYR A 34 -4.13 -2.17 -2.23
C TYR A 34 -4.58 -3.60 -1.92
N GLN A 35 -5.45 -4.15 -2.77
CA GLN A 35 -5.80 -5.56 -2.74
C GLN A 35 -5.03 -6.22 -3.87
N ASP A 36 -4.25 -7.24 -3.54
CA ASP A 36 -3.51 -8.00 -4.52
C ASP A 36 -4.48 -8.78 -5.44
N SER A 37 -4.28 -8.65 -6.75
CA SER A 37 -5.16 -9.27 -7.74
C SER A 37 -5.04 -10.79 -7.80
N ASP A 38 -3.89 -11.34 -7.41
CA ASP A 38 -3.60 -12.76 -7.54
C ASP A 38 -3.95 -13.50 -6.25
N GLU A 39 -3.61 -12.92 -5.10
CA GLU A 39 -3.81 -13.54 -3.80
C GLU A 39 -5.09 -13.09 -3.07
N ASN A 40 -5.76 -12.05 -3.58
CA ASN A 40 -6.95 -11.47 -2.94
C ASN A 40 -6.70 -10.97 -1.49
N LYS A 41 -5.44 -10.66 -1.16
CA LYS A 41 -5.02 -10.15 0.16
C LYS A 41 -4.86 -8.64 0.13
N ILE A 42 -4.97 -7.99 1.29
CA ILE A 42 -4.62 -6.58 1.42
C ILE A 42 -3.12 -6.47 1.60
N CYS A 43 -2.45 -5.77 0.68
CA CYS A 43 -1.01 -5.56 0.71
C CYS A 43 -0.69 -4.06 0.80
N VAL A 44 0.52 -3.73 1.25
CA VAL A 44 1.01 -2.35 1.32
C VAL A 44 2.37 -2.25 0.64
N VAL A 45 2.43 -1.48 -0.45
CA VAL A 45 3.71 -1.08 -1.03
C VAL A 45 4.19 0.22 -0.40
N TYR A 46 5.49 0.36 -0.19
CA TYR A 46 6.07 1.56 0.40
C TYR A 46 7.47 1.86 -0.17
N LYS A 47 7.83 3.13 -0.16
CA LYS A 47 9.15 3.61 -0.58
C LYS A 47 10.13 3.51 0.59
N ARG A 48 11.24 2.83 0.37
CA ARG A 48 12.31 2.67 1.35
C ARG A 48 13.25 3.89 1.33
N LYS A 49 14.10 3.99 2.35
CA LYS A 49 15.08 5.09 2.45
C LYS A 49 16.22 4.99 1.43
N ASP A 50 16.49 3.79 0.94
CA ASP A 50 17.50 3.48 -0.08
C ASP A 50 17.00 3.77 -1.52
N GLY A 51 15.73 4.13 -1.69
CA GLY A 51 15.13 4.49 -2.97
C GLY A 51 14.35 3.35 -3.63
N ASP A 52 14.50 2.12 -3.14
CA ASP A 52 13.77 0.95 -3.60
C ASP A 52 12.36 0.85 -2.98
N TYR A 53 11.58 -0.12 -3.44
CA TYR A 53 10.24 -0.41 -2.93
C TYR A 53 10.26 -1.62 -2.00
N GLY A 54 9.45 -1.57 -0.95
CA GLY A 54 9.15 -2.71 -0.10
C GLY A 54 7.67 -3.07 -0.18
N LEU A 55 7.37 -4.35 0.06
CA LEU A 55 6.02 -4.88 0.12
C LEU A 55 5.76 -5.46 1.51
N LEU A 56 4.61 -5.12 2.10
CA LEU A 56 4.09 -5.74 3.31
C LEU A 56 2.85 -6.55 2.95
N GLU A 57 2.87 -7.82 3.31
CA GLU A 57 1.78 -8.76 3.07
C GLU A 57 1.41 -9.44 4.39
N PRO A 58 0.12 -9.50 4.74
CA PRO A 58 -0.34 -10.16 5.95
C PRO A 58 -0.32 -11.68 5.77
N GLU A 59 0.30 -12.36 6.72
CA GLU A 59 0.14 -13.79 6.94
C GLU A 59 -0.80 -13.99 8.12
N TYR A 60 -1.92 -14.69 7.89
CA TYR A 60 -2.89 -14.99 8.95
C TYR A 60 -2.44 -16.25 9.70
N ILE A 61 -2.28 -16.14 11.01
CA ILE A 61 -1.90 -17.24 11.92
C ILE A 61 -3.15 -17.78 12.62
#